data_AF-A0A5D4G1J3-F1
#
_entry.id   AF-A0A5D4G1J3-F1
#
_cell.length_a   1.000
_cell.length_b   1.000
_cell.length_c   1.000
_cell.angle_alpha   90.00
_cell.angle_beta   90.00
_cell.angle_gamma   90.00
#
_symmetry.space_group_name_H-M   'P 1'
#
loop_
_entity.id
_entity.type
_entity.pdbx_description
1 polymer ?
#
loop_
_entity_poly.entity_id
_entity_poly.type
_entity_poly.pdbx_seq_one_letter_code
_entity_poly.pdbx_strand_id
1 'polypeptide(L)'
;MFQISEKQLQGHYAKHQPSTVLGWALGVVWTLVVIACSALPEVWMGFVAIAFLLGLMVFGYMKFFNRHGYRMNDYDPLKPDAKLQRTEFNWREVLRFVVPYSAAYVALSVAQSAAPWVVVIPAAIATGLGMVWYFTSGAHHPTHYAAPPQLFGDAGDDSAPVGSGQVFEGPDAIVAFMHADELVPGIYQRLESELVAELVAGGAVEHEVEAALNEANAHGQVVRIREMRHRGSTDQWLTLTEEASKEYQDNVRATRDLTSQ
;
A
#
# COMPACT_ATOMS: atom_id res chain seq x y z
N MET A 1 -1.46 12.61 26.48
CA MET A 1 -1.32 11.19 26.11
C MET A 1 -1.84 11.08 24.69
N PHE A 2 -1.09 10.44 23.79
CA PHE A 2 -1.49 10.33 22.39
C PHE A 2 -2.77 9.49 22.26
N GLN A 3 -3.73 9.94 21.45
CA GLN A 3 -5.01 9.27 21.24
C GLN A 3 -5.44 9.40 19.78
N ILE A 4 -6.10 8.38 19.25
CA ILE A 4 -6.70 8.41 17.92
C ILE A 4 -8.04 7.67 17.93
N SER A 5 -9.07 8.29 17.33
CA SER A 5 -10.39 7.67 17.21
C SER A 5 -10.53 6.83 15.94
N GLU A 6 -11.41 5.82 15.99
CA GLU A 6 -11.81 5.02 14.83
C GLU A 6 -12.23 5.91 13.64
N LYS A 7 -12.99 6.98 13.90
CA LYS A 7 -13.41 7.93 12.86
C LYS A 7 -12.24 8.66 12.20
N GLN A 8 -11.21 9.01 12.98
CA GLN A 8 -9.99 9.60 12.43
C GLN A 8 -9.21 8.59 11.58
N LEU A 9 -9.14 7.32 12.01
CA LEU A 9 -8.49 6.24 11.27
C LEU A 9 -9.22 5.95 9.94
N GLN A 10 -10.55 5.84 9.96
CA GLN A 10 -11.36 5.67 8.74
C GLN A 10 -11.18 6.85 7.78
N GLY A 11 -11.25 8.08 8.30
CA GLY A 11 -11.07 9.29 7.51
C GLY A 11 -9.66 9.43 6.93
N HIS A 12 -8.65 8.99 7.68
CA HIS A 12 -7.27 8.91 7.21
C HIS A 12 -7.13 7.86 6.10
N TYR A 13 -7.60 6.63 6.32
CA TYR A 13 -7.55 5.55 5.33
C TYR A 13 -8.24 5.93 4.02
N ALA A 14 -9.45 6.49 4.08
CA ALA A 14 -10.20 6.91 2.89
C ALA A 14 -9.50 8.01 2.07
N LYS A 15 -8.71 8.87 2.72
CA LYS A 15 -7.99 9.98 2.06
C LYS A 15 -6.59 9.59 1.60
N HIS A 16 -5.92 8.72 2.35
CA HIS A 16 -4.50 8.46 2.23
C HIS A 16 -4.15 7.08 1.68
N GLN A 17 -5.13 6.25 1.28
CA GLN A 17 -4.88 4.99 0.58
C GLN A 17 -3.92 5.20 -0.61
N PRO A 18 -2.63 4.85 -0.47
CA PRO A 18 -1.64 5.09 -1.52
C PRO A 18 -1.97 4.23 -2.74
N SER A 19 -2.55 3.06 -2.49
CA SER A 19 -3.00 2.07 -3.46
C SER A 19 -4.11 2.58 -4.39
N THR A 20 -5.03 3.44 -3.91
CA THR A 20 -6.18 3.89 -4.71
C THR A 20 -5.81 4.96 -5.74
N VAL A 21 -5.13 6.03 -5.32
CA VAL A 21 -4.66 7.08 -6.24
C VAL A 21 -3.68 6.48 -7.25
N LEU A 22 -2.83 5.57 -6.78
CA LEU A 22 -1.88 4.85 -7.61
C LEU A 22 -2.58 3.93 -8.61
N GLY A 23 -3.56 3.13 -8.18
CA GLY A 23 -4.30 2.22 -9.06
C GLY A 23 -4.93 2.96 -10.23
N TRP A 24 -5.55 4.11 -9.96
CA TRP A 24 -6.09 5.00 -11.00
C TRP A 24 -5.02 5.58 -11.91
N ALA A 25 -3.94 6.13 -11.35
CA ALA A 25 -2.84 6.69 -12.15
C ALA A 25 -2.21 5.63 -13.07
N LEU A 26 -1.88 4.45 -12.53
CA LEU A 26 -1.30 3.33 -13.28
C LEU A 26 -2.28 2.81 -14.34
N GLY A 27 -3.56 2.62 -13.99
CA GLY A 27 -4.58 2.12 -14.93
C GLY A 27 -4.82 3.07 -16.11
N VAL A 28 -4.85 4.39 -15.85
CA VAL A 28 -5.00 5.41 -16.91
C VAL A 28 -3.75 5.46 -17.80
N VAL A 29 -2.56 5.53 -17.20
CA VAL A 29 -1.28 5.57 -17.95
C VAL A 29 -1.14 4.30 -18.78
N TRP A 30 -1.43 3.13 -18.20
CA TRP A 30 -1.42 1.84 -18.90
C TRP A 30 -2.32 1.86 -20.14
N THR A 31 -3.58 2.30 -19.97
CA THR A 31 -4.56 2.37 -21.06
C THR A 31 -4.05 3.24 -22.21
N LEU A 32 -3.51 4.41 -21.90
CA LEU A 32 -2.97 5.34 -22.89
C LEU A 32 -1.74 4.75 -23.60
N VAL A 33 -0.84 4.10 -22.86
CA VAL A 33 0.37 3.47 -23.39
C VAL A 33 0.02 2.35 -24.37
N VAL A 34 -0.92 1.47 -24.02
CA VAL A 34 -1.33 0.37 -24.91
C VAL A 34 -1.98 0.89 -26.20
N ILE A 35 -2.85 1.90 -26.09
CA ILE A 35 -3.48 2.54 -27.25
C ILE A 35 -2.42 3.21 -28.14
N ALA A 36 -1.51 3.99 -27.57
CA ALA A 36 -0.45 4.65 -28.32
C ALA A 36 0.48 3.65 -29.01
N CYS A 37 0.84 2.56 -28.31
CA CYS A 37 1.70 1.51 -28.85
C CYS A 37 1.04 0.68 -29.96
N SER A 38 -0.30 0.62 -30.02
CA SER A 38 -1.00 -0.04 -31.13
C SER A 38 -0.90 0.68 -32.47
N ALA A 39 -0.48 1.95 -32.48
CA ALA A 39 -0.22 2.69 -33.70
C ALA A 39 1.15 2.33 -34.31
N LEU A 40 1.97 1.52 -33.62
CA LEU A 40 3.27 1.11 -34.13
C LEU A 40 3.13 0.07 -35.25
N PRO A 41 4.03 0.10 -36.25
CA PRO A 41 3.91 -0.74 -37.45
C PRO A 41 3.93 -2.25 -37.17
N GLU A 42 4.67 -2.66 -36.14
CA GLU A 42 4.89 -4.06 -35.79
C GLU A 42 4.54 -4.31 -34.32
N VAL A 43 3.86 -5.41 -34.04
CA VAL A 43 3.47 -5.80 -32.66
C VAL A 43 4.67 -5.90 -31.73
N TRP A 44 5.80 -6.41 -32.20
CA TRP A 44 6.99 -6.54 -31.37
C TRP A 44 7.54 -5.18 -30.92
N MET A 45 7.41 -4.12 -31.75
CA MET A 45 7.81 -2.76 -31.36
C MET A 45 6.89 -2.22 -30.26
N GLY A 46 5.57 -2.44 -30.39
CA GLY A 46 4.61 -2.09 -29.34
C GLY A 46 4.87 -2.84 -28.05
N PHE A 47 5.18 -4.13 -28.13
CA PHE A 47 5.51 -4.97 -26.98
C PHE A 47 6.77 -4.52 -26.23
N VAL A 48 7.84 -4.18 -26.96
CA VAL A 48 9.08 -3.65 -26.38
C VAL A 48 8.84 -2.26 -25.78
N ALA A 49 8.09 -1.40 -26.46
CA ALA A 49 7.75 -0.07 -25.96
C ALA A 49 6.93 -0.15 -24.65
N ILE A 50 5.94 -1.04 -24.59
CA ILE A 50 5.15 -1.27 -23.37
C ILE A 50 6.05 -1.79 -22.24
N ALA A 51 6.94 -2.76 -22.50
CA ALA A 51 7.86 -3.26 -21.47
C ALA A 51 8.78 -2.16 -20.93
N PHE A 52 9.34 -1.33 -21.83
CA PHE A 52 10.22 -0.24 -21.43
C PHE A 52 9.47 0.82 -20.59
N LEU A 53 8.29 1.22 -21.03
CA LEU A 53 7.45 2.19 -20.31
C LEU A 53 6.97 1.64 -18.98
N LEU A 54 6.64 0.35 -18.91
CA LEU A 54 6.29 -0.31 -17.66
C LEU A 54 7.48 -0.38 -16.71
N GLY A 55 8.68 -0.68 -17.23
CA GLY A 55 9.92 -0.64 -16.44
C GLY A 55 10.19 0.74 -15.85
N LEU A 56 10.01 1.81 -16.64
CA LEU A 56 10.11 3.20 -16.16
C LEU A 56 9.03 3.54 -15.13
N MET A 57 7.81 3.05 -15.33
CA MET A 57 6.69 3.28 -14.43
C MET A 57 6.92 2.58 -13.08
N VAL A 58 7.34 1.31 -13.07
CA VAL A 58 7.69 0.57 -11.85
C VAL A 58 8.88 1.22 -11.16
N PHE A 59 9.94 1.58 -11.89
CA PHE A 59 11.10 2.26 -11.31
C PHE A 59 10.74 3.63 -10.73
N GLY A 60 9.96 4.42 -11.45
CA GLY A 60 9.44 5.71 -11.00
C GLY A 60 8.56 5.57 -9.76
N TYR A 61 7.69 4.55 -9.74
CA TYR A 61 6.85 4.19 -8.61
C TYR A 61 7.68 3.86 -7.36
N MET A 62 8.64 2.94 -7.47
CA MET A 62 9.50 2.56 -6.35
C MET A 62 10.28 3.75 -5.81
N LYS A 63 10.79 4.61 -6.71
CA LYS A 63 11.51 5.83 -6.32
C LYS A 63 10.61 6.89 -5.68
N PHE A 64 9.36 7.01 -6.14
CA PHE A 64 8.38 7.94 -5.59
C PHE A 64 7.98 7.55 -4.17
N PHE A 65 7.62 6.28 -3.94
CA PHE A 65 7.29 5.76 -2.60
C PHE A 65 8.47 5.94 -1.63
N ASN A 66 9.67 5.53 -2.06
CA ASN A 66 10.87 5.69 -1.24
C ASN A 66 11.16 7.16 -0.87
N ARG A 67 10.83 8.10 -1.76
CA ARG A 67 11.00 9.54 -1.51
C ARG A 67 9.99 10.10 -0.50
N HIS A 68 8.79 9.53 -0.45
CA HIS A 68 7.76 9.87 0.53
C HIS A 68 7.85 9.03 1.81
N GLY A 69 8.97 8.34 2.01
CA GLY A 69 9.25 7.57 3.22
C GLY A 69 8.44 6.30 3.35
N TYR A 70 7.86 5.78 2.26
CA TYR A 70 7.25 4.46 2.21
C TYR A 70 8.14 3.51 1.43
N ARG A 71 8.21 2.25 1.85
CA ARG A 71 8.79 1.19 1.03
C ARG A 71 8.07 -0.12 1.28
N MET A 72 8.20 -1.05 0.36
CA MET A 72 7.64 -2.40 0.52
C MET A 72 8.31 -3.13 1.69
N ASN A 73 7.50 -3.94 2.37
CA ASN A 73 7.91 -4.62 3.58
C ASN A 73 8.30 -6.08 3.32
N ASP A 74 9.58 -6.31 3.07
CA ASP A 74 10.17 -7.66 3.04
C ASP A 74 10.70 -8.08 4.43
N TYR A 75 10.18 -7.47 5.51
CA TYR A 75 10.51 -7.85 6.87
C TYR A 75 10.26 -9.34 7.09
N ASP A 76 11.29 -10.00 7.58
CA ASP A 76 11.30 -11.39 7.96
C ASP A 76 12.01 -11.45 9.31
N PRO A 77 11.33 -11.84 10.40
CA PRO A 77 11.90 -11.84 11.75
C PRO A 77 13.11 -12.79 11.87
N LEU A 78 13.30 -13.70 10.91
CA LEU A 78 14.43 -14.63 10.85
C LEU A 78 15.63 -14.05 10.09
N LYS A 79 15.49 -12.90 9.42
CA LYS A 79 16.60 -12.26 8.70
C LYS A 79 17.27 -11.21 9.60
N PRO A 80 18.61 -11.24 9.73
CA PRO A 80 19.34 -10.17 10.42
C PRO A 80 19.19 -8.85 9.66
N ASP A 81 19.12 -7.73 10.39
CA ASP A 81 18.92 -6.36 9.87
C ASP A 81 19.81 -6.02 8.66
N ALA A 82 21.05 -6.51 8.63
CA ALA A 82 21.99 -6.31 7.53
C ALA A 82 21.54 -6.94 6.18
N LYS A 83 20.66 -7.95 6.21
CA LYS A 83 20.06 -8.57 5.01
C LYS A 83 18.74 -7.92 4.61
N LEU A 84 18.06 -7.23 5.53
CA LEU A 84 16.85 -6.44 5.29
C LEU A 84 17.16 -5.10 4.59
N GLN A 85 18.41 -4.64 4.66
CA GLN A 85 18.92 -3.42 4.02
C GLN A 85 19.02 -3.47 2.48
N ARG A 86 18.76 -4.61 1.84
CA ARG A 86 19.13 -4.80 0.43
C ARG A 86 18.01 -5.38 -0.41
N THR A 87 17.01 -4.57 -0.75
CA THR A 87 16.48 -4.55 -2.12
C THR A 87 15.57 -3.34 -2.33
N GLU A 88 16.06 -2.32 -3.04
CA GLU A 88 15.20 -1.28 -3.61
C GLU A 88 14.27 -1.84 -4.70
N PHE A 89 14.53 -3.07 -5.16
CA PHE A 89 13.85 -3.72 -6.27
C PHE A 89 13.16 -5.01 -5.79
N ASN A 90 11.83 -5.02 -5.84
CA ASN A 90 11.02 -6.17 -5.45
C ASN A 90 10.49 -6.86 -6.71
N TRP A 91 10.95 -8.08 -6.95
CA TRP A 91 10.52 -8.88 -8.10
C TRP A 91 9.03 -9.24 -8.05
N ARG A 92 8.43 -9.28 -6.84
CA ARG A 92 6.99 -9.55 -6.68
C ARG A 92 6.16 -8.43 -7.30
N GLU A 93 6.61 -7.17 -7.20
CA GLU A 93 5.96 -6.03 -7.87
C GLU A 93 6.01 -6.18 -9.38
N VAL A 94 7.18 -6.55 -9.92
CA VAL A 94 7.33 -6.79 -11.36
C VAL A 94 6.40 -7.91 -11.83
N LEU A 95 6.24 -8.96 -11.02
CA LEU A 95 5.38 -10.09 -11.35
C LEU A 95 3.90 -9.69 -11.45
N ARG A 96 3.44 -8.70 -10.67
CA ARG A 96 2.06 -8.19 -10.73
C ARG A 96 1.71 -7.57 -12.08
N PHE A 97 2.71 -7.07 -12.81
CA PHE A 97 2.53 -6.50 -14.14
C PHE A 97 2.62 -7.53 -15.27
N VAL A 98 3.03 -8.78 -14.99
CA VAL A 98 3.17 -9.83 -16.02
C VAL A 98 1.83 -10.19 -16.65
N VAL A 99 0.77 -10.29 -15.83
CA VAL A 99 -0.59 -10.64 -16.29
C VAL A 99 -1.15 -9.58 -17.25
N PRO A 100 -1.22 -8.28 -16.88
CA PRO A 100 -1.71 -7.26 -17.81
C PRO A 100 -0.79 -7.11 -19.03
N TYR A 101 0.53 -7.26 -18.85
CA TYR A 101 1.48 -7.26 -19.97
C TYR A 101 1.22 -8.38 -21.00
N SER A 102 0.99 -9.59 -20.51
CA SER A 102 0.64 -10.73 -21.36
C SER A 102 -0.70 -10.54 -22.07
N ALA A 103 -1.70 -9.98 -21.36
CA ALA A 103 -3.00 -9.67 -21.94
C ALA A 103 -2.90 -8.60 -23.06
N ALA A 104 -2.08 -7.57 -22.87
CA ALA A 104 -1.83 -6.56 -23.90
C ALA A 104 -1.13 -7.15 -25.13
N TYR A 105 -0.20 -8.10 -24.95
CA TYR A 105 0.44 -8.79 -26.07
C TYR A 105 -0.58 -9.58 -26.91
N VAL A 106 -1.47 -10.33 -26.26
CA VAL A 106 -2.54 -11.05 -26.96
C VAL A 106 -3.47 -10.08 -27.70
N ALA A 107 -3.87 -8.99 -27.05
CA ALA A 107 -4.74 -7.97 -27.65
C ALA A 107 -4.10 -7.31 -28.89
N LEU A 108 -2.83 -6.93 -28.80
CA LEU A 108 -2.07 -6.35 -29.93
C LEU A 108 -1.91 -7.36 -31.08
N SER A 109 -1.67 -8.64 -30.75
CA SER A 109 -1.53 -9.71 -31.75
C SER A 109 -2.83 -9.96 -32.50
N VAL A 110 -3.98 -9.96 -31.82
CA VAL A 110 -5.30 -10.09 -32.46
C VAL A 110 -5.63 -8.85 -33.29
N ALA A 111 -5.24 -7.67 -32.84
CA ALA A 111 -5.51 -6.41 -33.52
C ALA A 111 -4.81 -6.27 -34.89
N GLN A 112 -3.67 -6.94 -35.11
CA GLN A 112 -3.05 -6.98 -36.45
C GLN A 112 -3.90 -7.75 -37.48
N SER A 113 -4.79 -8.63 -37.03
CA SER A 113 -5.64 -9.46 -37.90
C SER A 113 -7.07 -8.92 -38.09
N ALA A 114 -7.45 -7.85 -37.38
CA ALA A 114 -8.79 -7.27 -37.34
C ALA A 114 -8.74 -5.73 -37.41
N ALA A 115 -9.88 -5.03 -37.40
CA ALA A 115 -9.91 -3.57 -37.28
C ALA A 115 -9.21 -3.15 -35.96
N PRO A 116 -7.99 -2.57 -36.01
CA PRO A 116 -7.08 -2.60 -34.86
C PRO A 116 -7.63 -1.87 -33.63
N TRP A 117 -8.32 -0.75 -33.86
CA TRP A 117 -8.88 0.09 -32.82
C TRP A 117 -10.10 -0.54 -32.12
N VAL A 118 -10.89 -1.38 -32.81
CA VAL A 118 -12.09 -2.03 -32.25
C VAL A 118 -11.72 -3.07 -31.19
N VAL A 119 -10.55 -3.70 -31.33
CA VAL A 119 -10.07 -4.72 -30.39
C VAL A 119 -9.15 -4.12 -29.33
N VAL A 120 -8.24 -3.23 -29.71
CA VAL A 120 -7.24 -2.69 -28.78
C VAL A 120 -7.87 -1.78 -27.74
N ILE A 121 -8.77 -0.87 -28.12
CA ILE A 121 -9.30 0.13 -27.17
C ILE A 121 -10.08 -0.56 -26.03
N PRO A 122 -11.03 -1.49 -26.29
CA PRO A 122 -11.71 -2.20 -25.21
C PRO A 122 -10.77 -3.05 -24.36
N ALA A 123 -9.78 -3.72 -24.96
CA ALA A 123 -8.81 -4.54 -24.23
C ALA A 123 -7.89 -3.68 -23.34
N ALA A 124 -7.45 -2.51 -23.82
CA ALA A 124 -6.66 -1.55 -23.06
C ALA A 124 -7.45 -1.01 -21.86
N ILE A 125 -8.72 -0.65 -22.07
CA ILE A 125 -9.62 -0.19 -20.99
C ILE A 125 -9.86 -1.32 -19.98
N ALA A 126 -10.16 -2.53 -20.43
CA ALA A 126 -10.41 -3.67 -19.54
C ALA A 126 -9.19 -4.02 -18.69
N THR A 127 -7.99 -4.04 -19.29
CA THR A 127 -6.75 -4.30 -18.56
C THR A 127 -6.37 -3.13 -17.63
N GLY A 128 -6.62 -1.88 -18.04
CA GLY A 128 -6.46 -0.70 -17.19
C GLY A 128 -7.39 -0.71 -15.98
N LEU A 129 -8.68 -1.00 -16.18
CA LEU A 129 -9.65 -1.17 -15.09
C LEU A 129 -9.30 -2.37 -14.20
N GLY A 130 -8.75 -3.45 -14.78
CA GLY A 130 -8.22 -4.58 -14.02
C GLY A 130 -7.07 -4.17 -13.09
N MET A 131 -6.17 -3.30 -13.54
CA MET A 131 -5.13 -2.72 -12.69
C MET A 131 -5.74 -1.86 -11.57
N VAL A 132 -6.67 -0.96 -11.91
CA VAL A 132 -7.38 -0.14 -10.91
C VAL A 132 -7.98 -1.05 -9.84
N TRP A 133 -8.79 -2.02 -10.26
CA TRP A 133 -9.44 -2.97 -9.37
C TRP A 133 -8.43 -3.75 -8.52
N TYR A 134 -7.33 -4.23 -9.09
CA TYR A 134 -6.31 -4.98 -8.35
C TYR A 134 -5.71 -4.17 -7.19
N PHE A 135 -5.41 -2.89 -7.42
CA PHE A 135 -4.88 -2.01 -6.39
C PHE A 135 -5.94 -1.53 -5.40
N THR A 136 -7.18 -1.28 -5.84
CA THR A 136 -8.25 -0.75 -4.96
C THR A 136 -8.99 -1.82 -4.17
N SER A 137 -9.02 -3.07 -4.64
CA SER A 137 -9.79 -4.16 -4.00
C SER A 137 -9.11 -4.81 -2.79
N GLY A 138 -7.85 -4.46 -2.50
CA GLY A 138 -7.05 -5.13 -1.49
C GLY A 138 -6.56 -6.53 -1.91
N ALA A 139 -6.70 -6.92 -3.18
CA ALA A 139 -6.22 -8.21 -3.70
C ALA A 139 -4.69 -8.38 -3.60
N HIS A 140 -3.95 -7.29 -3.34
CA HIS A 140 -2.52 -7.29 -3.11
C HIS A 140 -2.13 -7.41 -1.64
N HIS A 141 -3.08 -7.34 -0.70
CA HIS A 141 -2.84 -7.49 0.72
C HIS A 141 -2.59 -8.96 1.10
N PRO A 142 -1.79 -9.23 2.15
CA PRO A 142 -1.66 -10.56 2.75
C PRO A 142 -3.02 -11.13 3.16
N THR A 143 -3.19 -12.45 3.03
CA THR A 143 -4.46 -13.16 3.31
C THR A 143 -4.99 -12.98 4.73
N HIS A 144 -4.13 -12.60 5.68
CA HIS A 144 -4.48 -12.42 7.09
C HIS A 144 -4.65 -10.95 7.49
N TYR A 145 -4.50 -10.02 6.54
CA TYR A 145 -4.71 -8.60 6.76
C TYR A 145 -6.16 -8.24 6.42
N ALA A 146 -6.91 -7.75 7.42
CA ALA A 146 -8.19 -7.11 7.19
C ALA A 146 -8.02 -5.60 7.11
N ALA A 147 -8.44 -5.00 6.00
CA ALA A 147 -8.37 -3.56 5.81
C ALA A 147 -9.33 -2.81 6.77
N PRO A 148 -9.09 -1.53 7.09
CA PRO A 148 -9.98 -0.73 7.95
C PRO A 148 -11.47 -0.80 7.59
N PRO A 149 -11.92 -0.81 6.31
CA PRO A 149 -13.34 -0.98 5.99
C PRO A 149 -13.91 -2.35 6.38
N GLN A 150 -13.08 -3.39 6.42
CA GLN A 150 -13.48 -4.73 6.86
C GLN A 150 -13.55 -4.85 8.39
N LEU A 151 -12.82 -4.00 9.11
CA LEU A 151 -12.82 -3.95 10.58
C LEU A 151 -13.91 -3.02 11.11
N PHE A 152 -14.03 -1.85 10.49
CA PHE A 152 -14.82 -0.72 11.00
C PHE A 152 -16.05 -0.42 10.14
N GLY A 153 -16.10 -0.87 8.87
CA GLY A 153 -17.13 -0.48 7.89
C GLY A 153 -16.65 0.67 7.00
N ASP A 154 -17.38 0.94 5.92
CA ASP A 154 -17.03 2.00 4.96
C ASP A 154 -17.19 3.40 5.57
N ALA A 155 -16.23 4.28 5.26
CA ALA A 155 -16.28 5.69 5.63
C ALA A 155 -17.40 6.41 4.85
N GLY A 156 -18.62 6.41 5.38
CA GLY A 156 -19.78 7.05 4.75
C GLY A 156 -21.08 6.27 4.86
N ASP A 157 -21.06 5.08 5.47
CA ASP A 157 -22.31 4.40 5.84
C ASP A 157 -22.88 5.01 7.13
N ASP A 158 -23.61 6.12 6.98
CA ASP A 158 -24.37 6.75 8.07
C ASP A 158 -25.50 5.84 8.63
N SER A 159 -25.74 4.71 7.97
CA SER A 159 -26.68 3.66 8.41
C SER A 159 -26.02 2.52 9.19
N ALA A 160 -24.68 2.39 9.15
CA ALA A 160 -23.98 1.58 10.13
C ALA A 160 -24.08 2.30 11.49
N PRO A 161 -24.35 1.59 12.60
CA PRO A 161 -24.26 2.23 13.92
C PRO A 161 -22.87 2.83 13.98
N VAL A 162 -22.82 4.16 14.16
CA VAL A 162 -21.61 4.99 14.30
C VAL A 162 -20.47 4.08 14.74
N GLY A 163 -19.49 3.83 13.84
CA GLY A 163 -18.36 2.93 14.13
C GLY A 163 -17.92 3.16 15.56
N SER A 164 -17.81 2.07 16.34
CA SER A 164 -17.96 1.86 17.81
C SER A 164 -17.64 3.00 18.80
N GLY A 165 -17.10 4.12 18.35
CA GLY A 165 -16.66 5.26 19.12
C GLY A 165 -15.30 5.00 19.74
N GLN A 166 -14.64 3.89 19.34
CA GLN A 166 -13.42 3.45 19.98
C GLN A 166 -12.33 4.50 19.81
N VAL A 167 -11.81 4.92 20.96
CA VAL A 167 -10.64 5.78 21.07
C VAL A 167 -9.52 4.87 21.52
N PHE A 168 -8.48 4.80 20.70
CA PHE A 168 -7.23 4.12 21.05
C PHE A 168 -6.32 5.13 21.73
N GLU A 169 -5.55 4.69 22.73
CA GLU A 169 -4.67 5.56 23.51
C GLU A 169 -3.26 4.98 23.59
N GLY A 170 -2.25 5.85 23.69
CA GLY A 170 -0.86 5.47 23.89
C GLY A 170 -0.33 4.51 22.81
N PRO A 171 0.27 3.37 23.19
CA PRO A 171 0.84 2.41 22.23
C PRO A 171 -0.23 1.81 21.30
N ASP A 172 -1.45 1.58 21.79
CA ASP A 172 -2.54 1.03 20.96
C ASP A 172 -2.98 2.01 19.87
N ALA A 173 -2.90 3.32 20.13
CA ALA A 173 -3.14 4.34 19.12
C ALA A 173 -2.10 4.30 17.98
N ILE A 174 -0.84 4.02 18.32
CA ILE A 174 0.24 3.84 17.33
C ILE A 174 -0.02 2.57 16.52
N VAL A 175 -0.37 1.46 17.17
CA VAL A 175 -0.69 0.20 16.47
C VAL A 175 -1.87 0.38 15.53
N ALA A 176 -2.94 1.04 15.99
CA ALA A 176 -4.13 1.30 15.18
C ALA A 176 -3.81 2.20 13.97
N PHE A 177 -3.01 3.26 14.17
CA PHE A 177 -2.58 4.13 13.08
C PHE A 177 -1.69 3.40 12.07
N MET A 178 -0.66 2.68 12.54
CA MET A 178 0.24 1.92 11.68
C MET A 178 -0.50 0.82 10.90
N HIS A 179 -1.50 0.19 11.50
CA HIS A 179 -2.33 -0.81 10.82
C HIS A 179 -3.20 -0.17 9.73
N ALA A 180 -3.80 0.99 10.01
CA ALA A 180 -4.58 1.75 9.04
C ALA A 180 -3.73 2.28 7.88
N ASP A 181 -2.46 2.63 8.14
CA ASP A 181 -1.48 3.04 7.12
C ASP A 181 -0.80 1.84 6.43
N GLU A 182 -1.33 0.63 6.61
CA GLU A 182 -0.87 -0.61 5.97
C GLU A 182 0.62 -0.95 6.29
N LEU A 183 1.13 -0.50 7.44
CA LEU A 183 2.51 -0.71 7.89
C LEU A 183 2.70 -2.07 8.55
N VAL A 184 2.37 -3.14 7.82
CA VAL A 184 2.41 -4.53 8.28
C VAL A 184 3.35 -5.37 7.42
N PRO A 185 3.84 -6.52 7.93
CA PRO A 185 4.68 -7.44 7.16
C PRO A 185 4.01 -7.85 5.84
N GLY A 186 4.77 -7.74 4.74
CA GLY A 186 4.28 -8.02 3.38
C GLY A 186 3.53 -6.89 2.68
N ILE A 187 3.28 -5.74 3.35
CA ILE A 187 2.72 -4.53 2.73
C ILE A 187 3.75 -3.39 2.75
N TYR A 188 3.70 -2.46 3.72
CA TYR A 188 4.61 -1.31 3.74
C TYR A 188 5.44 -1.19 5.03
N GLN A 189 6.57 -0.49 4.90
CA GLN A 189 7.34 0.09 5.99
C GLN A 189 7.37 1.60 5.78
N ARG A 190 7.51 2.33 6.88
CA ARG A 190 7.53 3.79 6.84
C ARG A 190 8.68 4.40 7.62
N LEU A 191 9.26 5.50 7.13
CA LEU A 191 10.23 6.27 7.90
C LEU A 191 9.60 6.83 9.18
N GLU A 192 10.26 6.63 10.30
CA GLU A 192 9.82 7.15 11.61
C GLU A 192 9.59 8.66 11.58
N SER A 193 10.50 9.42 10.96
CA SER A 193 10.37 10.87 10.83
C SER A 193 9.13 11.31 10.06
N GLU A 194 8.74 10.56 9.01
CA GLU A 194 7.57 10.90 8.19
C GLU A 194 6.26 10.50 8.89
N LEU A 195 6.26 9.39 9.63
CA LEU A 195 5.11 8.98 10.45
C LEU A 195 4.85 9.97 11.58
N VAL A 196 5.89 10.37 12.31
CA VAL A 196 5.78 11.35 13.40
C VAL A 196 5.34 12.71 12.84
N ALA A 197 5.94 13.16 11.74
CA ALA A 197 5.55 14.42 11.10
C ALA A 197 4.08 14.42 10.65
N GLU A 198 3.56 13.32 10.12
CA GLU A 198 2.15 13.24 9.73
C GLU A 198 1.22 13.27 10.95
N LEU A 199 1.51 12.52 12.00
CA LEU A 199 0.71 12.52 13.22
C LEU A 199 0.68 13.91 13.86
N VAL A 200 1.82 14.61 13.89
CA VAL A 200 1.92 15.99 14.39
C VAL A 200 1.15 16.97 13.49
N ALA A 201 1.23 16.82 12.17
CA ALA A 201 0.42 17.61 11.23
C ALA A 201 -1.09 17.36 11.41
N GLY A 202 -1.47 16.16 11.85
CA GLY A 202 -2.83 15.79 12.27
C GLY A 202 -3.27 16.37 13.62
N GLY A 203 -2.40 17.10 14.32
CA GLY A 203 -2.67 17.75 15.60
C GLY A 203 -2.15 16.99 16.83
N ALA A 204 -1.42 15.89 16.65
CA ALA A 204 -0.78 15.18 17.76
C ALA A 204 0.41 15.97 18.33
N VAL A 205 0.75 15.70 19.58
CA VAL A 205 1.92 16.29 20.22
C VAL A 205 3.12 15.37 20.03
N GLU A 206 4.19 15.87 19.40
CA GLU A 206 5.37 15.09 18.98
C GLU A 206 5.94 14.19 20.08
N HIS A 207 6.22 14.74 21.26
CA HIS A 207 6.80 13.96 22.37
C HIS A 207 5.86 12.86 22.88
N GLU A 208 4.54 13.00 22.73
CA GLU A 208 3.57 11.97 23.12
C GLU A 208 3.52 10.83 22.09
N VAL A 209 3.64 11.17 20.81
CA VAL A 209 3.75 10.21 19.71
C VAL A 209 5.04 9.39 19.85
N GLU A 210 6.17 10.06 20.09
CA GLU A 210 7.45 9.38 20.31
C GLU A 210 7.42 8.49 21.55
N ALA A 211 6.82 8.94 22.65
CA ALA A 211 6.66 8.13 23.87
C ALA A 211 5.83 6.87 23.59
N ALA A 212 4.68 7.02 22.94
CA ALA A 212 3.82 5.89 22.56
C ALA A 212 4.52 4.92 21.60
N LEU A 213 5.27 5.43 20.63
CA LEU A 213 6.04 4.62 19.69
C LEU A 213 7.20 3.87 20.37
N ASN A 214 7.85 4.50 21.36
CA ASN A 214 8.88 3.85 22.17
C ASN A 214 8.29 2.72 23.02
N GLU A 215 7.12 2.93 23.61
CA GLU A 215 6.41 1.92 24.39
C GLU A 215 5.94 0.74 23.51
N ALA A 216 5.34 1.01 22.35
CA ALA A 216 4.93 -0.03 21.41
C ALA A 216 6.13 -0.87 20.90
N ASN A 217 7.28 -0.24 20.68
CA ASN A 217 8.52 -0.94 20.34
C ASN A 217 9.04 -1.79 21.53
N ALA A 218 9.01 -1.26 22.75
CA ALA A 218 9.43 -1.99 23.95
C ALA A 218 8.55 -3.23 24.22
N HIS A 219 7.27 -3.17 23.86
CA HIS A 219 6.33 -4.29 23.95
C HIS A 219 6.41 -5.26 22.75
N GLY A 220 7.30 -5.03 21.79
CA GLY A 220 7.45 -5.89 20.62
C GLY A 220 6.30 -5.81 19.62
N GLN A 221 5.50 -4.74 19.68
CA GLN A 221 4.38 -4.52 18.74
C GLN A 221 4.85 -3.84 17.45
N VAL A 222 5.89 -3.01 17.56
CA VAL A 222 6.52 -2.28 16.45
C VAL A 222 7.97 -2.71 16.33
N VAL A 223 8.44 -2.88 15.09
CA VAL A 223 9.84 -3.14 14.77
C VAL A 223 10.46 -1.88 14.16
N ARG A 224 11.62 -1.49 14.68
CA ARG A 224 12.45 -0.41 14.12
C ARG A 224 13.66 -0.98 13.40
N ILE A 225 13.66 -0.87 12.08
CA ILE A 225 14.73 -1.37 11.23
C ILE A 225 15.70 -0.23 10.95
N ARG A 226 16.92 -0.38 11.45
CA ARG A 226 17.98 0.62 11.30
C ARG A 226 18.69 0.48 9.95
N GLU A 227 18.62 1.51 9.12
CA GLU A 227 19.31 1.55 7.83
C GLU A 227 20.45 2.58 7.84
N MET A 228 21.68 2.11 7.62
CA MET A 228 22.84 2.98 7.47
C MET A 228 22.92 3.57 6.07
N ARG A 229 22.85 4.90 5.96
CA ARG A 229 23.12 5.59 4.68
C ARG A 229 24.62 5.79 4.47
N HIS A 230 25.02 5.92 3.20
CA HIS A 230 26.41 6.14 2.78
C HIS A 230 27.14 7.34 3.43
N ARG A 231 26.43 8.24 4.12
CA ARG A 231 26.99 9.43 4.79
C ARG A 231 26.96 9.38 6.32
N GLY A 232 26.72 8.20 6.91
CA GLY A 232 26.70 8.03 8.37
C GLY A 232 25.41 8.49 9.05
N SER A 233 24.45 9.03 8.30
CA SER A 233 23.07 9.18 8.81
C SER A 233 22.41 7.80 8.90
N THR A 234 21.54 7.65 9.90
CA THR A 234 20.76 6.42 10.05
C THR A 234 19.29 6.73 9.98
N ASP A 235 18.58 6.01 9.13
CA ASP A 235 17.13 6.06 9.07
C ASP A 235 16.55 4.95 9.91
N GLN A 236 15.37 5.19 10.48
CA GLN A 236 14.57 4.18 11.16
C GLN A 236 13.32 3.93 10.35
N TRP A 237 13.17 2.70 9.88
CA TRP A 237 11.97 2.24 9.20
C TRP A 237 11.12 1.45 10.17
N LEU A 238 9.82 1.74 10.17
CA LEU A 238 8.83 1.19 11.08
C LEU A 238 7.94 0.19 10.35
N THR A 239 7.62 -0.90 11.03
CA THR A 239 6.55 -1.85 10.67
C THR A 239 5.98 -2.45 11.95
N LEU A 240 4.72 -2.85 11.92
CA LEU A 240 4.14 -3.73 12.94
C LEU A 240 4.75 -5.13 12.86
N THR A 241 4.67 -5.88 13.96
CA THR A 241 4.85 -7.33 13.96
C THR A 241 3.59 -8.03 13.43
N GLU A 242 3.73 -9.27 12.95
CA GLU A 242 2.58 -10.07 12.51
C GLU A 242 1.64 -10.34 13.69
N GLU A 243 2.21 -10.61 14.88
CA GLU A 243 1.49 -10.86 16.11
C GLU A 243 0.66 -9.65 16.53
N ALA A 244 1.26 -8.46 16.60
CA ALA A 244 0.54 -7.25 17.00
C ALA A 244 -0.54 -6.85 15.99
N SER A 245 -0.28 -7.01 14.70
CA SER A 245 -1.31 -6.78 13.67
C SER A 245 -2.49 -7.73 13.82
N LYS A 246 -2.25 -8.99 14.18
CA LYS A 246 -3.31 -9.97 14.38
C LYS A 246 -4.08 -9.71 15.67
N GLU A 247 -3.37 -9.47 16.78
CA GLU A 247 -3.97 -9.17 18.08
C GLU A 247 -4.87 -7.93 18.02
N TYR A 248 -4.42 -6.87 17.33
CA TYR A 248 -5.24 -5.69 17.08
C TYR A 248 -6.54 -6.03 16.33
N GLN A 249 -6.46 -6.79 15.24
CA GLN A 249 -7.63 -7.19 14.46
C GLN A 249 -8.61 -8.05 15.28
N ASP A 250 -8.09 -8.99 16.07
CA ASP A 250 -8.89 -9.87 16.91
C ASP A 250 -9.58 -9.06 18.04
N ASN A 251 -8.88 -8.10 18.65
CA ASN A 251 -9.43 -7.22 19.69
C ASN A 251 -10.52 -6.29 19.14
N VAL A 252 -10.32 -5.69 17.97
CA VAL A 252 -11.33 -4.84 17.32
C VAL A 252 -12.59 -5.66 17.00
N ARG A 253 -12.43 -6.87 16.46
CA ARG A 253 -13.58 -7.76 16.15
C ARG A 253 -14.34 -8.18 17.41
N ALA A 254 -13.62 -8.60 18.45
CA ALA A 254 -14.23 -9.00 19.72
C ALA A 254 -15.01 -7.85 20.37
N THR A 255 -14.48 -6.63 20.31
CA THR A 255 -15.16 -5.43 20.82
C THR A 255 -16.47 -5.17 20.06
N ARG A 256 -16.47 -5.37 18.74
CA ARG A 256 -17.65 -5.18 17.90
C ARG A 256 -18.74 -6.22 18.17
N ASP A 257 -18.37 -7.49 18.32
CA ASP A 257 -19.30 -8.56 18.64
C ASP A 257 -20.02 -8.29 19.97
N LEU A 258 -19.31 -7.78 20.98
CA LEU A 258 -19.87 -7.37 22.27
C LEU A 258 -20.84 -6.19 22.17
N THR A 259 -20.58 -5.22 21.27
CA THR A 259 -21.48 -4.06 21.05
C THR A 259 -22.71 -4.37 20.20
N SER A 260 -22.72 -5.52 19.51
CA SER A 260 -23.82 -5.95 18.63
C SER A 260 -24.88 -6.82 19.31
N GLN A 261 -24.67 -7.19 20.58
CA GLN A 261 -25.59 -7.93 21.44
C GLN A 261 -26.39 -6.99 22.34
#